data_AF-A0A938U9T3-F1
#
_entry.id   AF-A0A938U9T3-F1
#
_cell.length_a   1.000
_cell.length_b   1.000
_cell.length_c   1.000
_cell.angle_alpha   90.00
_cell.angle_beta   90.00
_cell.angle_gamma   90.00
#
_symmetry.space_group_name_H-M   'P 1'
#
loop_
_entity.id
_entity.type
_entity.pdbx_description
1 polymer ?
#
loop_
_entity_poly.entity_id
_entity_poly.type
_entity_poly.pdbx_seq_one_letter_code
_entity_poly.pdbx_strand_id
1 'polypeptide(L)'
;LMCKKPVICRVNGMRVAGGQEIGTACDLTVASDLAVLGQAGPRHGSAPVGGASDFLPFFLSIEDAMWSCISCEMWSAYKMWRKGLISKCVPVLKDEKGQWVRNPQVITETYVKDGDLVYGEMKSGDEFKKAREWVNNKLKNNEFDFALLDAEVERICWTFANLFPGCLIMSIDGIRNKKKFFWDQTKNINRHWLAANMMGEAFLGFGAFNTKKITGADTIDFIKYRQNIAEGKLMDEAFYEEVLGKPQSK
;
A
#
# COMPACT_ATOMS: atom_id res chain seq x y z
N LEU A 1 11.46 -9.01 10.88
CA LEU A 1 12.44 -8.13 11.57
C LEU A 1 13.68 -8.86 12.15
N MET A 2 13.92 -10.15 11.84
CA MET A 2 15.10 -10.88 12.36
C MET A 2 16.27 -10.96 11.36
N CYS A 3 16.10 -10.44 10.15
CA CYS A 3 17.14 -10.43 9.12
C CYS A 3 18.37 -9.64 9.62
N LYS A 4 19.56 -10.23 9.56
CA LYS A 4 20.82 -9.60 9.98
C LYS A 4 21.54 -8.82 8.88
N LYS A 5 20.94 -8.69 7.71
CA LYS A 5 21.45 -7.89 6.59
C LYS A 5 20.52 -6.70 6.33
N PRO A 6 21.01 -5.58 5.77
CA PRO A 6 20.14 -4.51 5.28
C PRO A 6 19.10 -5.06 4.28
N VAL A 7 17.86 -4.57 4.35
CA VAL A 7 16.76 -4.99 3.48
C VAL A 7 16.16 -3.77 2.78
N ILE A 8 16.30 -3.72 1.47
CA ILE A 8 15.76 -2.66 0.61
C ILE A 8 14.47 -3.17 -0.05
N CYS A 9 13.38 -2.43 0.11
CA CYS A 9 12.13 -2.68 -0.60
C CYS A 9 12.16 -1.96 -1.95
N ARG A 10 12.28 -2.70 -3.05
CA ARG A 10 12.14 -2.21 -4.42
C ARG A 10 10.69 -2.38 -4.88
N VAL A 11 9.99 -1.29 -5.15
CA VAL A 11 8.55 -1.31 -5.46
C VAL A 11 8.30 -0.93 -6.91
N ASN A 12 7.77 -1.86 -7.71
CA ASN A 12 7.47 -1.59 -9.13
C ASN A 12 6.00 -1.30 -9.41
N GLY A 13 5.10 -1.69 -8.51
CA GLY A 13 3.65 -1.63 -8.71
C GLY A 13 2.91 -1.43 -7.40
N MET A 14 1.84 -2.19 -7.17
CA MET A 14 1.03 -2.07 -5.97
C MET A 14 1.79 -2.54 -4.73
N ARG A 15 1.94 -1.64 -3.74
CA ARG A 15 2.38 -1.96 -2.39
C ARG A 15 1.20 -1.71 -1.45
N VAL A 16 0.26 -2.64 -1.45
CA VAL A 16 -1.05 -2.50 -0.81
C VAL A 16 -1.30 -3.68 0.14
N ALA A 17 -1.97 -3.42 1.28
CA ALA A 17 -2.29 -4.43 2.30
C ALA A 17 -1.04 -5.19 2.76
N GLY A 18 -0.99 -6.52 2.60
CA GLY A 18 0.20 -7.31 2.98
C GLY A 18 1.50 -6.83 2.33
N GLY A 19 1.44 -6.32 1.08
CA GLY A 19 2.61 -5.72 0.44
C GLY A 19 3.08 -4.44 1.15
N GLN A 20 2.14 -3.65 1.68
CA GLN A 20 2.45 -2.46 2.48
C GLN A 20 3.10 -2.82 3.81
N GLU A 21 2.58 -3.84 4.49
CA GLU A 21 3.13 -4.39 5.73
C GLU A 21 4.56 -4.89 5.55
N ILE A 22 4.80 -5.74 4.55
CA ILE A 22 6.13 -6.27 4.22
C ILE A 22 7.08 -5.11 3.92
N GLY A 23 6.65 -4.16 3.10
CA GLY A 23 7.51 -3.02 2.75
C GLY A 23 7.84 -2.13 3.95
N THR A 24 6.94 -1.96 4.92
CA THR A 24 7.22 -1.18 6.15
C THR A 24 8.16 -1.93 7.11
N ALA A 25 8.20 -3.26 7.01
CA ALA A 25 9.16 -4.07 7.75
C ALA A 25 10.60 -3.90 7.22
N CYS A 26 10.78 -3.62 5.92
CA CYS A 26 12.08 -3.31 5.31
C CYS A 26 12.71 -2.02 5.85
N ASP A 27 14.01 -1.81 5.61
CA ASP A 27 14.75 -0.67 6.16
C ASP A 27 14.60 0.59 5.32
N LEU A 28 14.69 0.43 3.99
CA LEU A 28 14.57 1.50 3.02
C LEU A 28 13.60 1.09 1.91
N THR A 29 12.94 2.06 1.30
CA THR A 29 12.08 1.81 0.14
C THR A 29 12.48 2.73 -1.01
N VAL A 30 12.66 2.13 -2.19
CA VAL A 30 12.77 2.84 -3.47
C VAL A 30 11.65 2.35 -4.37
N ALA A 31 10.94 3.27 -5.03
CA ALA A 31 9.79 2.94 -5.84
C ALA A 31 9.90 3.45 -7.28
N SER A 32 9.30 2.70 -8.21
CA SER A 32 8.75 3.26 -9.44
C SER A 32 7.77 4.37 -9.08
N ASP A 33 7.78 5.46 -9.83
CA ASP A 33 6.84 6.55 -9.64
C ASP A 33 5.40 6.24 -10.12
N LEU A 34 5.22 5.08 -10.77
CA LEU A 34 3.91 4.47 -11.06
C LEU A 34 3.37 3.65 -9.88
N ALA A 35 4.17 3.39 -8.85
CA ALA A 35 3.73 2.61 -7.72
C ALA A 35 2.58 3.30 -6.97
N VAL A 36 1.66 2.47 -6.46
CA VAL A 36 0.55 2.90 -5.60
C VAL A 36 0.65 2.18 -4.27
N LEU A 37 0.47 2.92 -3.20
CA LEU A 37 0.64 2.46 -1.82
C LEU A 37 -0.66 2.65 -1.06
N GLY A 38 -0.95 1.79 -0.09
CA GLY A 38 -2.13 1.95 0.74
C GLY A 38 -2.47 0.73 1.56
N GLN A 39 -3.58 0.81 2.30
CA GLN A 39 -4.18 -0.33 2.96
C GLN A 39 -5.47 -0.74 2.27
N ALA A 40 -5.85 -1.99 2.43
CA ALA A 40 -7.14 -2.50 1.93
C ALA A 40 -7.86 -3.39 2.93
N GLY A 41 -7.26 -3.61 4.11
CA GLY A 41 -7.74 -4.57 5.10
C GLY A 41 -9.19 -4.32 5.50
N PRO A 42 -9.51 -3.16 6.11
CA PRO A 42 -10.87 -2.89 6.60
C PRO A 42 -11.96 -3.00 5.53
N ARG A 43 -11.63 -2.71 4.28
CA ARG A 43 -12.55 -2.84 3.13
C ARG A 43 -12.86 -4.31 2.79
N HIS A 44 -11.95 -5.25 3.05
CA HIS A 44 -12.09 -6.64 2.60
C HIS A 44 -12.04 -7.63 3.78
N GLY A 45 -12.52 -7.24 4.95
CA GLY A 45 -12.63 -8.14 6.10
C GLY A 45 -11.29 -8.50 6.73
N SER A 46 -10.31 -7.61 6.66
CA SER A 46 -9.00 -7.76 7.30
C SER A 46 -8.59 -6.45 8.00
N ALA A 47 -7.38 -6.40 8.54
CA ALA A 47 -6.81 -5.24 9.22
C ALA A 47 -5.29 -5.20 9.01
N PRO A 48 -4.62 -4.03 9.15
CA PRO A 48 -3.17 -3.87 8.94
C PRO A 48 -2.31 -4.49 10.05
N VAL A 49 -2.56 -5.76 10.39
CA VAL A 49 -2.07 -6.47 11.58
C VAL A 49 -0.79 -7.28 11.34
N GLY A 50 -0.27 -7.35 10.11
CA GLY A 50 1.08 -7.87 9.81
C GLY A 50 2.18 -6.84 10.03
N GLY A 51 1.87 -5.78 10.76
CA GLY A 51 2.82 -4.82 11.32
C GLY A 51 2.65 -3.39 10.81
N ALA A 52 1.80 -3.15 9.81
CA ALA A 52 1.61 -1.79 9.30
C ALA A 52 1.05 -0.85 10.38
N SER A 53 0.11 -1.29 11.22
CA SER A 53 -0.36 -0.49 12.37
C SER A 53 0.74 -0.17 13.39
N ASP A 54 1.75 -1.04 13.51
CA ASP A 54 2.88 -0.85 14.42
C ASP A 54 3.96 0.05 13.80
N PHE A 55 4.14 -0.02 12.48
CA PHE A 55 5.26 0.60 11.79
C PHE A 55 4.92 1.98 11.24
N LEU A 56 3.72 2.19 10.69
CA LEU A 56 3.33 3.46 10.04
C LEU A 56 3.55 4.70 10.91
N PRO A 57 3.32 4.69 12.24
CA PRO A 57 3.61 5.84 13.10
C PRO A 57 5.10 6.27 13.14
N PHE A 58 6.03 5.42 12.70
CA PHE A 58 7.45 5.76 12.56
C PHE A 58 7.82 6.40 11.22
N PHE A 59 6.90 6.37 10.25
CA PHE A 59 7.10 6.90 8.90
C PHE A 59 6.28 8.16 8.64
N LEU A 60 5.08 8.21 9.20
CA LEU A 60 4.09 9.24 8.97
C LEU A 60 3.75 9.96 10.27
N SER A 61 3.05 11.10 10.17
CA SER A 61 2.35 11.64 11.33
C SER A 61 1.34 10.62 11.86
N ILE A 62 1.01 10.68 13.14
CA ILE A 62 0.05 9.73 13.73
C ILE A 62 -1.33 9.80 13.05
N GLU A 63 -1.74 10.99 12.61
CA GLU A 63 -2.97 11.21 11.85
C GLU A 63 -2.91 10.60 10.45
N ASP A 64 -1.80 10.80 9.72
CA ASP A 64 -1.61 10.17 8.41
C ASP A 64 -1.53 8.64 8.52
N ALA A 65 -0.88 8.12 9.56
CA ALA A 65 -0.80 6.69 9.84
C ALA A 65 -2.20 6.12 10.14
N MET A 66 -2.99 6.79 10.98
CA MET A 66 -4.37 6.43 11.28
C MET A 66 -5.22 6.41 10.01
N TRP A 67 -5.20 7.51 9.24
CA TRP A 67 -5.98 7.62 8.01
C TRP A 67 -5.57 6.55 7.00
N SER A 68 -4.27 6.31 6.81
CA SER A 68 -3.77 5.26 5.93
C SER A 68 -4.29 3.87 6.31
N CYS A 69 -4.43 3.59 7.61
CA CYS A 69 -4.96 2.32 8.11
C CYS A 69 -6.46 2.13 7.84
N ILE A 70 -7.27 3.20 7.99
CA ILE A 70 -8.74 3.07 8.06
C ILE A 70 -9.47 3.50 6.78
N SER A 71 -8.93 4.43 6.00
CA SER A 71 -9.61 4.97 4.81
C SER A 71 -9.58 4.03 3.61
N CYS A 72 -8.60 3.11 3.59
CA CYS A 72 -8.29 2.25 2.45
C CYS A 72 -8.02 3.04 1.14
N GLU A 73 -7.61 4.29 1.25
CA GLU A 73 -7.22 5.11 0.10
C GLU A 73 -5.89 4.66 -0.50
N MET A 74 -5.79 4.78 -1.82
CA MET A 74 -4.55 4.55 -2.55
C MET A 74 -3.82 5.87 -2.73
N TRP A 75 -2.54 5.88 -2.37
CA TRP A 75 -1.67 7.03 -2.44
C TRP A 75 -0.54 6.81 -3.45
N SER A 76 -0.17 7.87 -4.17
CA SER A 76 0.91 7.81 -5.15
C SER A 76 2.28 7.63 -4.47
N ALA A 77 3.24 7.11 -5.23
CA ALA A 77 4.64 7.08 -4.80
C ALA A 77 5.16 8.49 -4.44
N TYR A 78 4.76 9.54 -5.17
CA TYR A 78 5.15 10.92 -4.87
C TYR A 78 4.63 11.39 -3.52
N LYS A 79 3.34 11.15 -3.23
CA LYS A 79 2.75 11.49 -1.92
C LYS A 79 3.50 10.80 -0.79
N MET A 80 3.84 9.53 -0.98
CA MET A 80 4.56 8.75 0.02
C MET A 80 6.02 9.15 0.17
N TRP A 81 6.66 9.60 -0.90
CA TRP A 81 7.99 10.18 -0.83
C TRP A 81 7.97 11.51 -0.08
N ARG A 82 7.06 12.43 -0.43
CA ARG A 82 6.97 13.74 0.22
C ARG A 82 6.51 13.67 1.68
N LYS A 83 5.72 12.65 2.06
CA LYS A 83 5.33 12.39 3.45
C LYS A 83 6.34 11.54 4.25
N GLY A 84 7.41 11.05 3.63
CA GLY A 84 8.51 10.35 4.32
C GLY A 84 8.33 8.83 4.49
N LEU A 85 7.28 8.23 3.93
CA LEU A 85 7.09 6.78 3.97
C LEU A 85 8.09 6.02 3.10
N ILE A 86 8.47 6.57 1.94
CA ILE A 86 9.46 5.97 1.04
C ILE A 86 10.63 6.93 0.83
N SER A 87 11.82 6.37 0.59
CA SER A 87 13.05 7.16 0.48
C SER A 87 13.16 7.91 -0.85
N LYS A 88 12.68 7.30 -1.94
CA LYS A 88 12.72 7.89 -3.28
C LYS A 88 11.71 7.23 -4.22
N CYS A 89 11.18 7.99 -5.18
CA CYS A 89 10.53 7.44 -6.36
C CYS A 89 11.16 7.97 -7.66
N VAL A 90 11.25 7.12 -8.68
CA VAL A 90 11.91 7.44 -9.95
C VAL A 90 11.02 7.07 -11.15
N PRO A 91 11.10 7.81 -12.27
CA PRO A 91 10.30 7.50 -13.46
C PRO A 91 10.74 6.18 -14.08
N VAL A 92 9.77 5.46 -14.64
CA VAL A 92 9.99 4.19 -15.35
C VAL A 92 9.47 4.20 -16.78
N LEU A 93 8.92 5.32 -17.24
CA LEU A 93 8.42 5.49 -18.60
C LEU A 93 9.28 6.49 -19.36
N LYS A 94 9.33 6.32 -20.68
CA LYS A 94 10.02 7.23 -21.60
C LYS A 94 9.05 7.78 -22.66
N ASP A 95 9.29 9.01 -23.09
CA ASP A 95 8.63 9.60 -24.25
C ASP A 95 9.19 9.01 -25.56
N GLU A 96 8.66 9.46 -26.69
CA GLU A 96 9.08 9.04 -28.03
C GLU A 96 10.54 9.43 -28.35
N LYS A 97 11.13 10.37 -27.60
CA LYS A 97 12.53 10.81 -27.73
C LYS A 97 13.45 10.05 -26.77
N GLY A 98 12.95 9.06 -26.03
CA GLY A 98 13.69 8.28 -25.05
C GLY A 98 13.95 9.01 -23.73
N GLN A 99 13.30 10.16 -23.48
CA GLN A 99 13.46 10.93 -22.25
C GLN A 99 12.55 10.40 -21.16
N TRP A 100 13.05 10.36 -19.93
CA TRP A 100 12.28 9.90 -18.77
C TRP A 100 11.10 10.81 -18.48
N VAL A 101 9.91 10.21 -18.35
CA VAL A 101 8.66 10.90 -18.08
C VAL A 101 8.19 10.57 -16.67
N ARG A 102 8.00 11.62 -15.86
CA ARG A 102 7.37 11.52 -14.53
C ARG A 102 5.92 11.08 -14.69
N ASN A 103 5.41 10.26 -13.77
CA ASN A 103 4.04 9.73 -13.83
C ASN A 103 3.00 10.84 -14.11
N PRO A 104 2.43 10.88 -15.33
CA PRO A 104 1.58 12.00 -15.74
C PRO A 104 0.22 11.99 -15.03
N GLN A 105 -0.11 10.89 -14.34
CA GLN A 105 -1.34 10.74 -13.56
C GLN A 105 -1.30 11.50 -12.22
N VAL A 106 -0.13 12.00 -11.81
CA VAL A 106 0.12 12.61 -10.50
C VAL A 106 0.50 14.08 -10.69
N ILE A 107 0.06 14.94 -9.78
CA ILE A 107 0.50 16.34 -9.73
C ILE A 107 1.91 16.38 -9.14
N THR A 108 2.90 16.70 -9.96
CA THR A 108 4.33 16.70 -9.55
C THR A 108 4.99 18.07 -9.64
N GLU A 109 4.42 18.94 -10.47
CA GLU A 109 4.91 20.25 -10.87
C GLU A 109 4.57 21.39 -9.90
N THR A 110 3.62 21.16 -8.98
CA THR A 110 3.14 22.15 -8.01
C THR A 110 3.20 21.60 -6.59
N TYR A 111 3.57 22.47 -5.63
CA TYR A 111 3.64 22.15 -4.19
C TYR A 111 2.58 22.87 -3.36
N VAL A 112 1.95 23.91 -3.91
CA VAL A 112 0.84 24.65 -3.28
C VAL A 112 -0.23 24.88 -4.34
N LYS A 113 -1.47 24.47 -4.06
CA LYS A 113 -2.61 24.71 -4.95
C LYS A 113 -3.79 25.16 -4.10
N ASP A 114 -4.39 26.29 -4.46
CA ASP A 114 -5.56 26.86 -3.76
C ASP A 114 -5.34 27.09 -2.25
N GLY A 115 -4.08 27.33 -1.83
CA GLY A 115 -3.69 27.50 -0.43
C GLY A 115 -3.29 26.20 0.28
N ASP A 116 -3.58 25.04 -0.31
CA ASP A 116 -3.26 23.73 0.23
C ASP A 116 -1.93 23.18 -0.29
N LEU A 117 -1.24 22.39 0.54
CA LEU A 117 -0.04 21.66 0.13
C LEU A 117 -0.39 20.50 -0.80
N VAL A 118 0.39 20.37 -1.87
CA VAL A 118 0.30 19.26 -2.83
C VAL A 118 1.47 18.30 -2.57
N TYR A 119 1.15 17.12 -2.05
CA TYR A 119 2.14 16.08 -1.76
C TYR A 119 2.38 15.13 -2.94
N GLY A 120 1.54 15.16 -3.96
CA GLY A 120 1.58 14.21 -5.08
C GLY A 120 0.24 13.55 -5.28
N GLU A 121 -0.82 14.32 -5.15
CA GLU A 121 -2.19 13.90 -5.36
C GLU A 121 -2.36 13.42 -6.81
N MET A 122 -3.22 12.43 -6.99
CA MET A 122 -3.64 12.02 -8.33
C MET A 122 -4.36 13.20 -9.00
N LYS A 123 -4.14 13.38 -10.30
CA LYS A 123 -4.98 14.27 -11.10
C LYS A 123 -6.43 13.76 -11.06
N SER A 124 -7.37 14.62 -11.43
CA SER A 124 -8.80 14.29 -11.51
C SER A 124 -9.37 14.56 -12.90
N GLY A 125 -10.61 14.13 -13.13
CA GLY A 125 -11.34 14.41 -14.37
C GLY A 125 -10.64 13.87 -15.63
N ASP A 126 -10.70 14.64 -16.70
CA ASP A 126 -10.21 14.22 -18.02
C ASP A 126 -8.69 14.20 -18.12
N GLU A 127 -7.98 15.02 -17.34
CA GLU A 127 -6.52 14.97 -17.27
C GLU A 127 -6.03 13.62 -16.76
N PHE A 128 -6.67 13.12 -15.69
CA PHE A 128 -6.35 11.79 -15.17
C PHE A 128 -6.66 10.69 -16.17
N LYS A 129 -7.81 10.75 -16.84
CA LYS A 129 -8.21 9.74 -17.84
C LYS A 129 -7.19 9.67 -18.99
N LYS A 130 -6.82 10.81 -19.57
CA LYS A 130 -5.83 10.89 -20.66
C LYS A 130 -4.46 10.38 -20.21
N ALA A 131 -4.00 10.80 -19.03
CA ALA A 131 -2.74 10.33 -18.46
C ALA A 131 -2.74 8.82 -18.20
N ARG A 132 -3.84 8.29 -17.64
CA ARG A 132 -4.01 6.86 -17.36
C ARG A 132 -4.07 6.05 -18.65
N GLU A 133 -4.75 6.52 -19.68
CA GLU A 133 -4.79 5.88 -20.99
C GLU A 133 -3.38 5.78 -21.60
N TRP A 134 -2.63 6.88 -21.58
CA TRP A 134 -1.25 6.90 -22.05
C TRP A 134 -0.37 5.92 -21.27
N VAL A 135 -0.42 5.93 -19.94
CA VAL A 135 0.33 4.98 -19.09
C VAL A 135 -0.08 3.54 -19.39
N ASN A 136 -1.37 3.26 -19.49
CA ASN A 136 -1.86 1.91 -19.79
C ASN A 136 -1.40 1.42 -21.16
N ASN A 137 -1.37 2.29 -22.17
CA ASN A 137 -0.87 1.94 -23.51
C ASN A 137 0.62 1.60 -23.46
N LYS A 138 1.43 2.40 -22.76
CA LYS A 138 2.86 2.09 -22.52
C LYS A 138 3.04 0.73 -21.84
N LEU A 139 2.30 0.48 -20.76
CA LEU A 139 2.39 -0.78 -20.01
C LEU A 139 1.97 -2.00 -20.85
N LYS A 140 0.89 -1.89 -21.64
CA LYS A 140 0.42 -2.96 -22.54
C LYS A 140 1.46 -3.32 -23.61
N ASN A 141 2.23 -2.33 -24.06
CA ASN A 141 3.28 -2.51 -25.06
C ASN A 141 4.64 -2.90 -24.45
N ASN A 142 4.71 -3.11 -23.13
CA ASN A 142 5.97 -3.32 -22.39
C ASN A 142 6.99 -2.17 -22.54
N GLU A 143 6.50 -0.95 -22.75
CA GLU A 143 7.32 0.26 -22.88
C GLU A 143 7.62 0.88 -21.50
N PHE A 144 8.31 0.11 -20.66
CA PHE A 144 8.81 0.55 -19.35
C PHE A 144 10.28 0.16 -19.19
N ASP A 145 11.01 0.96 -18.42
CA ASP A 145 12.43 0.77 -18.16
C ASP A 145 12.71 1.02 -16.67
N PHE A 146 13.20 -0.02 -15.99
CA PHE A 146 13.50 0.03 -14.56
C PHE A 146 14.95 0.42 -14.26
N ALA A 147 15.77 0.80 -15.26
CA ALA A 147 17.18 1.11 -15.07
C ALA A 147 17.43 2.16 -13.99
N LEU A 148 16.60 3.21 -13.89
CA LEU A 148 16.74 4.21 -12.82
C LEU A 148 16.41 3.65 -11.42
N LEU A 149 15.43 2.75 -11.35
CA LEU A 149 15.02 2.12 -10.10
C LEU A 149 16.10 1.14 -9.61
N ASP A 150 16.64 0.34 -10.52
CA ASP A 150 17.72 -0.61 -10.25
C ASP A 150 19.01 0.15 -9.89
N ALA A 151 19.36 1.20 -10.64
CA ALA A 151 20.51 2.04 -10.34
C ALA A 151 20.43 2.69 -8.94
N GLU A 152 19.23 3.07 -8.49
CA GLU A 152 19.06 3.61 -7.13
C GLU A 152 19.26 2.54 -6.05
N VAL A 153 18.77 1.31 -6.27
CA VAL A 153 19.03 0.18 -5.37
C VAL A 153 20.53 -0.11 -5.30
N GLU A 154 21.19 -0.18 -6.46
CA GLU A 154 22.64 -0.38 -6.54
C GLU A 154 23.42 0.75 -5.85
N ARG A 155 23.00 2.01 -6.00
CA ARG A 155 23.60 3.14 -5.30
C ARG A 155 23.54 2.97 -3.78
N ILE A 156 22.41 2.49 -3.24
CA ILE A 156 22.26 2.22 -1.80
C ILE A 156 23.16 1.04 -1.39
N CYS A 157 23.15 -0.06 -2.14
CA CYS A 157 24.02 -1.21 -1.89
C CYS A 157 25.50 -0.81 -1.89
N TRP A 158 25.92 -0.01 -2.88
CA TRP A 158 27.27 0.53 -2.99
C TRP A 158 27.63 1.42 -1.81
N THR A 159 26.69 2.24 -1.35
CA THR A 159 26.88 3.04 -0.13
C THR A 159 27.19 2.14 1.06
N PHE A 160 26.41 1.07 1.26
CA PHE A 160 26.63 0.12 2.37
C PHE A 160 27.95 -0.66 2.25
N ALA A 161 28.37 -1.01 1.03
CA ALA A 161 29.61 -1.73 0.79
C ALA A 161 30.87 -0.92 1.19
N ASN A 162 30.74 0.41 1.26
CA ASN A 162 31.83 1.33 1.60
C ASN A 162 31.78 1.83 3.06
N LEU A 163 31.07 1.13 3.96
CA LEU A 163 30.98 1.46 5.38
C LEU A 163 31.55 0.34 6.26
N PHE A 164 32.02 0.70 7.46
CA PHE A 164 32.44 -0.30 8.45
C PHE A 164 31.27 -1.23 8.80
N PRO A 165 31.38 -2.55 8.56
CA PRO A 165 30.24 -3.45 8.62
C PRO A 165 29.64 -3.56 10.04
N GLY A 166 30.48 -3.53 11.08
CA GLY A 166 30.05 -3.54 12.48
C GLY A 166 29.26 -2.29 12.88
N CYS A 167 29.72 -1.11 12.46
CA CYS A 167 29.02 0.15 12.72
C CYS A 167 27.72 0.22 11.92
N LEU A 168 27.74 -0.25 10.67
CA LEU A 168 26.56 -0.28 9.80
C LEU A 168 25.47 -1.16 10.41
N ILE A 169 25.79 -2.40 10.81
CA ILE A 169 24.79 -3.31 11.37
C ILE A 169 24.25 -2.81 12.71
N MET A 170 25.10 -2.26 13.57
CA MET A 170 24.67 -1.69 14.85
C MET A 170 23.72 -0.49 14.65
N SER A 171 24.02 0.36 13.67
CA SER A 171 23.16 1.51 13.33
C SER A 171 21.79 1.05 12.82
N ILE A 172 21.76 0.05 11.94
CA ILE A 172 20.54 -0.54 11.41
C ILE A 172 19.71 -1.21 12.53
N ASP A 173 20.34 -2.04 13.36
CA ASP A 173 19.67 -2.71 14.47
C ASP A 173 19.12 -1.69 15.49
N GLY A 174 19.84 -0.58 15.71
CA GLY A 174 19.39 0.54 16.53
C GLY A 174 18.07 1.16 16.06
N ILE A 175 17.89 1.36 14.75
CA ILE A 175 16.62 1.87 14.18
C ILE A 175 15.54 0.78 14.17
N ARG A 176 15.89 -0.45 13.74
CA ARG A 176 14.95 -1.58 13.69
C ARG A 176 14.36 -1.94 15.05
N ASN A 177 15.09 -1.72 16.13
CA ASN A 177 14.61 -2.05 17.46
C ASN A 177 13.29 -1.35 17.81
N LYS A 178 13.02 -0.16 17.25
CA LYS A 178 11.77 0.56 17.45
C LYS A 178 10.61 -0.23 16.84
N LYS A 179 10.70 -0.59 15.55
CA LYS A 179 9.73 -1.46 14.88
C LYS A 179 9.56 -2.80 15.61
N LYS A 180 10.67 -3.43 16.01
CA LYS A 180 10.66 -4.74 16.67
C LYS A 180 9.96 -4.70 18.03
N PHE A 181 10.18 -3.64 18.81
CA PHE A 181 9.57 -3.46 20.12
C PHE A 181 8.04 -3.52 20.04
N PHE A 182 7.43 -2.72 19.14
CA PHE A 182 5.98 -2.71 18.98
C PHE A 182 5.46 -4.02 18.37
N TRP A 183 6.09 -4.51 17.30
CA TRP A 183 5.70 -5.78 16.66
C TRP A 183 5.70 -6.97 17.63
N ASP A 184 6.71 -7.09 18.48
CA ASP A 184 6.80 -8.24 19.39
C ASP A 184 5.73 -8.20 20.49
N GLN A 185 5.25 -7.00 20.87
CA GLN A 185 4.14 -6.85 21.80
C GLN A 185 2.80 -7.19 21.17
N THR A 186 2.58 -6.83 19.90
CA THR A 186 1.26 -6.89 19.25
C THR A 186 1.03 -8.15 18.41
N LYS A 187 2.08 -8.81 17.90
CA LYS A 187 1.93 -9.96 16.99
C LYS A 187 1.07 -11.11 17.54
N ASN A 188 1.07 -11.33 18.87
CA ASN A 188 0.31 -12.41 19.48
C ASN A 188 -1.19 -12.11 19.50
N ILE A 189 -1.60 -10.90 19.90
CA ILE A 189 -3.01 -10.49 19.88
C ILE A 189 -3.55 -10.45 18.44
N ASN A 190 -2.72 -10.01 17.49
CA ASN A 190 -3.06 -9.99 16.07
C ASN A 190 -3.32 -11.40 15.53
N ARG A 191 -2.52 -12.39 15.95
CA ARG A 191 -2.74 -13.80 15.60
C ARG A 191 -4.06 -14.33 16.12
N HIS A 192 -4.44 -13.98 17.35
CA HIS A 192 -5.70 -14.42 17.95
C HIS A 192 -6.91 -13.80 17.24
N TRP A 193 -6.85 -12.49 16.98
CA TRP A 193 -7.86 -11.81 16.18
C TRP A 193 -7.98 -12.43 14.78
N LEU A 194 -6.85 -12.67 14.10
CA LEU A 194 -6.85 -13.24 12.76
C LEU A 194 -7.55 -14.60 12.73
N ALA A 195 -7.25 -15.49 13.69
CA ALA A 195 -7.88 -16.80 13.79
C ALA A 195 -9.40 -16.71 13.99
N ALA A 196 -9.88 -15.80 14.84
CA ALA A 196 -11.30 -15.58 15.07
C ALA A 196 -12.01 -14.94 13.86
N ASN A 197 -11.32 -14.05 13.15
CA ASN A 197 -11.88 -13.26 12.06
C ASN A 197 -12.12 -14.08 10.78
N MET A 198 -11.39 -15.19 10.57
CA MET A 198 -11.47 -15.99 9.34
C MET A 198 -12.87 -16.44 8.97
N MET A 199 -13.69 -16.79 9.96
CA MET A 199 -15.05 -17.29 9.75
C MET A 199 -16.11 -16.19 9.69
N GLY A 200 -15.75 -14.92 9.93
CA GLY A 200 -16.69 -13.80 9.97
C GLY A 200 -16.41 -12.79 8.87
N GLU A 201 -15.80 -11.64 9.20
CA GLU A 201 -15.57 -10.56 8.23
C GLU A 201 -14.67 -11.00 7.08
N ALA A 202 -13.64 -11.82 7.33
CA ALA A 202 -12.74 -12.28 6.28
C ALA A 202 -13.45 -13.19 5.26
N PHE A 203 -14.33 -14.08 5.72
CA PHE A 203 -15.14 -14.92 4.84
C PHE A 203 -15.96 -14.05 3.88
N LEU A 204 -16.66 -13.06 4.43
CA LEU A 204 -17.48 -12.11 3.67
C LEU A 204 -16.65 -11.26 2.71
N GLY A 205 -15.61 -10.61 3.22
CA GLY A 205 -14.78 -9.66 2.47
C GLY A 205 -13.98 -10.33 1.36
N PHE A 206 -13.32 -11.45 1.66
CA PHE A 206 -12.56 -12.20 0.65
C PHE A 206 -13.51 -12.87 -0.34
N GLY A 207 -14.66 -13.36 0.13
CA GLY A 207 -15.71 -13.93 -0.71
C GLY A 207 -16.24 -12.93 -1.74
N ALA A 208 -16.60 -11.71 -1.30
CA ALA A 208 -17.05 -10.64 -2.18
C ALA A 208 -15.97 -10.25 -3.20
N PHE A 209 -14.73 -10.09 -2.74
CA PHE A 209 -13.61 -9.74 -3.63
C PHE A 209 -13.38 -10.80 -4.71
N ASN A 210 -13.36 -12.08 -4.33
CA ASN A 210 -13.12 -13.19 -5.23
C ASN A 210 -14.28 -13.41 -6.23
N THR A 211 -15.51 -13.14 -5.80
CA THR A 211 -16.72 -13.33 -6.61
C THR A 211 -17.12 -12.09 -7.42
N LYS A 212 -16.34 -11.00 -7.39
CA LYS A 212 -16.59 -9.74 -8.11
C LYS A 212 -17.06 -9.92 -9.56
N LYS A 213 -16.45 -10.84 -10.32
CA LYS A 213 -16.81 -11.06 -11.73
C LYS A 213 -18.20 -11.67 -11.92
N ILE A 214 -18.71 -12.37 -10.91
CA ILE A 214 -20.01 -13.03 -10.89
C ILE A 214 -21.09 -12.06 -10.40
N THR A 215 -20.77 -11.25 -9.39
CA THR A 215 -21.73 -10.40 -8.68
C THR A 215 -21.73 -8.95 -9.16
N GLY A 216 -20.66 -8.52 -9.82
CA GLY A 216 -20.41 -7.12 -10.18
C GLY A 216 -19.90 -6.24 -9.02
N ALA A 217 -19.80 -6.76 -7.80
CA ALA A 217 -19.39 -6.03 -6.61
C ALA A 217 -18.21 -6.74 -5.92
N ASP A 218 -17.18 -5.98 -5.53
CA ASP A 218 -16.01 -6.51 -4.81
C ASP A 218 -16.07 -6.35 -3.29
N THR A 219 -17.15 -5.78 -2.78
CA THR A 219 -17.41 -5.58 -1.35
C THR A 219 -18.82 -6.03 -0.99
N ILE A 220 -19.05 -6.27 0.31
CA ILE A 220 -20.39 -6.49 0.85
C ILE A 220 -21.18 -5.19 0.98
N ASP A 221 -22.48 -5.30 1.25
CA ASP A 221 -23.28 -4.20 1.78
C ASP A 221 -22.90 -3.93 3.24
N PHE A 222 -21.98 -2.98 3.43
CA PHE A 222 -21.47 -2.60 4.75
C PHE A 222 -22.51 -1.97 5.68
N ILE A 223 -23.57 -1.36 5.14
CA ILE A 223 -24.61 -0.73 5.94
C ILE A 223 -25.55 -1.84 6.44
N LYS A 224 -25.97 -2.73 5.55
CA LYS A 224 -26.78 -3.89 5.92
C LYS A 224 -26.07 -4.79 6.92
N TYR A 225 -24.77 -5.03 6.73
CA TYR A 225 -23.93 -5.74 7.68
C TYR A 225 -24.00 -5.16 9.10
N ARG A 226 -23.87 -3.83 9.23
CA ARG A 226 -23.95 -3.13 10.52
C ARG A 226 -25.35 -3.18 11.13
N GLN A 227 -26.39 -3.05 10.32
CA GLN A 227 -27.78 -3.19 10.77
C GLN A 227 -28.02 -4.59 11.34
N ASN A 228 -27.58 -5.64 10.63
CA ASN A 228 -27.74 -7.01 11.08
C ASN A 228 -26.99 -7.28 12.39
N ILE A 229 -25.78 -6.73 12.58
CA ILE A 229 -25.06 -6.79 13.86
C ILE A 229 -25.83 -6.08 14.97
N ALA A 230 -26.33 -4.86 14.71
CA ALA A 230 -27.07 -4.09 15.70
C ALA A 230 -28.37 -4.78 16.15
N GLU A 231 -28.99 -5.53 15.24
CA GLU A 231 -30.17 -6.38 15.51
C GLU A 231 -29.82 -7.69 16.23
N GLY A 232 -28.54 -8.00 16.43
CA GLY A 232 -28.10 -9.23 17.09
C GLY A 232 -28.35 -10.49 16.26
N LYS A 233 -28.43 -10.38 14.92
CA LYS A 233 -28.61 -11.54 14.05
C LYS A 233 -27.43 -12.50 14.19
N LEU A 234 -27.73 -13.80 14.14
CA LEU A 234 -26.70 -14.83 14.09
C LEU A 234 -25.91 -14.69 12.78
N MET A 235 -24.60 -14.80 12.86
CA MET A 235 -23.73 -14.76 11.69
C MET A 235 -23.69 -16.15 11.02
N ASP A 236 -24.73 -16.44 10.24
CA ASP A 236 -24.93 -17.69 9.51
C ASP A 236 -25.07 -17.44 7.99
N GLU A 237 -25.44 -18.49 7.24
CA GLU A 237 -25.60 -18.40 5.78
C GLU A 237 -26.66 -17.37 5.35
N ALA A 238 -27.74 -17.23 6.12
CA ALA A 238 -28.80 -16.26 5.83
C ALA A 238 -28.30 -14.83 6.04
N PHE A 239 -27.54 -14.59 7.12
CA PHE A 239 -26.85 -13.31 7.32
C PHE A 239 -25.92 -13.00 6.14
N TYR A 240 -25.14 -13.99 5.67
CA TYR A 240 -24.21 -13.79 4.57
C TYR A 240 -24.90 -13.48 3.25
N GLU A 241 -26.00 -14.17 2.94
CA GLU A 241 -26.81 -13.90 1.75
C GLU A 241 -27.37 -12.48 1.71
N GLU A 242 -27.76 -11.93 2.88
CA GLU A 242 -28.29 -10.56 2.97
C GLU A 242 -27.26 -9.48 2.62
N VAL A 243 -25.96 -9.74 2.81
CA VAL A 243 -24.89 -8.73 2.66
C VAL A 243 -24.01 -8.94 1.44
N LEU A 244 -23.98 -10.15 0.86
CA LEU A 244 -23.18 -10.46 -0.31
C LEU A 244 -23.86 -9.99 -1.61
N GLY A 245 -23.02 -9.65 -2.59
CA GLY A 245 -23.50 -9.33 -3.94
C GLY A 245 -24.19 -10.54 -4.57
N LYS A 246 -25.31 -10.29 -5.26
CA LYS A 246 -26.06 -11.35 -5.96
C LYS A 246 -25.44 -11.61 -7.33
N PRO A 247 -25.46 -12.87 -7.83
CA PRO A 247 -25.03 -13.16 -9.20
C PRO A 247 -25.78 -12.29 -10.20
N GLN A 248 -25.04 -11.70 -11.14
CA GLN A 248 -25.66 -11.00 -12.26
C GLN A 248 -26.41 -12.03 -13.11
N SER A 249 -27.67 -11.75 -13.42
CA SER A 249 -28.44 -12.55 -14.38
C SER A 249 -27.68 -12.58 -15.71
N LYS A 250 -27.44 -13.78 -16.25
CA LYS A 250 -26.79 -13.97 -17.55
C LYS A 250 -27.56 -13.30 -18.68
#